data_AF-A0A956DDI2-F1
#
_entry.id   AF-A0A956DDI2-F1
#
_cell.length_a   1.000
_cell.length_b   1.000
_cell.length_c   1.000
_cell.angle_alpha   90.00
_cell.angle_beta   90.00
_cell.angle_gamma   90.00
#
_symmetry.space_group_name_H-M   'P 1'
#
loop_
_entity.id
_entity.type
_entity.pdbx_description
1 polymer ?
#
loop_
_entity_poly.entity_id
_entity_poly.type
_entity_poly.pdbx_seq_one_letter_code
_entity_poly.pdbx_strand_id
1 'polypeptide(L)'
;MSDPKKNVYLALAAVGWADGNLDADEADAIAKLALEDGLDLEEVDAVERSIRAPVKIADVDLSNLAAEDRHFVYAVAAWLATLDGELADGENETLDALAAKLGLDAETTHDLEILVRQVAYESGSDRPFDYELGKLRDKAATVAKA
;
A
#
# COMPACT_ATOMS: atom_id res chain seq x y z
N MET A 1 -19.62 10.44 -1.53
CA MET A 1 -19.08 9.22 -2.19
C MET A 1 -17.60 9.24 -1.90
N SER A 2 -17.04 8.18 -1.33
CA SER A 2 -15.60 8.13 -1.05
C SER A 2 -14.85 8.13 -2.37
N ASP A 3 -13.79 8.92 -2.49
CA ASP A 3 -12.98 8.97 -3.69
C ASP A 3 -12.17 7.66 -3.80
N PRO A 4 -12.27 6.90 -4.92
CA PRO A 4 -11.50 5.67 -5.11
C PRO A 4 -9.99 5.87 -4.90
N LYS A 5 -9.43 7.01 -5.33
CA LYS A 5 -8.01 7.34 -5.10
C LYS A 5 -7.72 7.52 -3.63
N LYS A 6 -8.57 8.24 -2.89
CA LYS A 6 -8.41 8.40 -1.44
C LYS A 6 -8.43 7.06 -0.70
N ASN A 7 -9.29 6.14 -1.12
CA ASN A 7 -9.42 4.83 -0.49
C ASN A 7 -8.16 3.97 -0.65
N VAL A 8 -7.35 4.17 -1.69
CA VAL A 8 -6.02 3.56 -1.82
C VAL A 8 -5.16 3.93 -0.60
N TYR A 9 -4.99 5.22 -0.33
CA TYR A 9 -4.14 5.69 0.77
C TYR A 9 -4.69 5.34 2.16
N LEU A 10 -6.02 5.33 2.32
CA LEU A 10 -6.64 4.85 3.56
C LEU A 10 -6.40 3.35 3.76
N ALA A 11 -6.34 2.55 2.69
CA ALA A 11 -6.00 1.14 2.79
C ALA A 11 -4.55 0.96 3.25
N LEU A 12 -3.63 1.75 2.71
CA LEU A 12 -2.22 1.73 3.12
C LEU A 12 -2.05 2.14 4.57
N ALA A 13 -2.75 3.18 5.00
CA ALA A 13 -2.78 3.58 6.40
C ALA A 13 -3.31 2.46 7.31
N ALA A 14 -4.36 1.75 6.86
CA ALA A 14 -4.92 0.66 7.63
C ALA A 14 -3.96 -0.53 7.77
N VAL A 15 -3.04 -0.70 6.82
CA VAL A 15 -1.97 -1.70 6.90
C VAL A 15 -0.93 -1.29 7.93
N GLY A 16 -0.43 -0.05 7.88
CA GLY A 16 0.52 0.43 8.89
C GLY A 16 -0.08 0.58 10.29
N TRP A 17 -1.42 0.63 10.43
CA TRP A 17 -2.08 0.56 11.74
C TRP A 17 -2.39 -0.86 12.22
N ALA A 18 -2.09 -1.91 11.43
CA ALA A 18 -2.53 -3.28 11.70
C ALA A 18 -1.89 -3.87 12.97
N ASP A 19 -0.63 -3.51 13.25
CA ASP A 19 0.10 -3.88 14.46
C ASP A 19 -0.25 -2.99 15.67
N GLY A 20 -1.02 -1.92 15.43
CA GLY A 20 -1.44 -0.91 16.41
C GLY A 20 -0.58 0.36 16.44
N ASN A 21 0.41 0.50 15.55
CA ASN A 21 1.29 1.66 15.49
C ASN A 21 1.72 2.01 14.05
N LEU A 22 1.22 3.13 13.52
CA LEU A 22 1.78 3.75 12.32
C LEU A 22 2.88 4.74 12.73
N ASP A 23 4.13 4.49 12.35
CA ASP A 23 5.24 5.38 12.68
C ASP A 23 5.34 6.61 11.75
N ALA A 24 6.26 7.52 12.06
CA ALA A 24 6.43 8.76 11.30
C ALA A 24 7.00 8.52 9.89
N ASP A 25 7.90 7.56 9.72
CA ASP A 25 8.52 7.23 8.44
C ASP A 25 7.50 6.55 7.50
N GLU A 26 6.63 5.69 8.04
CA GLU A 26 5.52 5.07 7.30
C GLU A 26 4.43 6.09 6.91
N ALA A 27 4.07 6.99 7.84
CA ALA A 27 3.11 8.05 7.56
C ALA A 27 3.64 9.01 6.47
N ASP A 28 4.92 9.38 6.55
CA ASP A 28 5.59 10.20 5.54
C ASP A 28 5.67 9.47 4.18
N ALA A 29 5.89 8.15 4.18
CA ALA A 29 5.87 7.34 2.97
C ALA A 29 4.50 7.36 2.27
N ILE A 30 3.41 7.21 3.04
CA ILE A 30 2.04 7.27 2.52
C ILE A 30 1.71 8.67 1.98
N ALA A 31 2.10 9.73 2.68
CA ALA A 31 1.88 11.12 2.25
C ALA A 31 2.67 11.45 0.98
N LYS A 32 3.94 11.03 0.89
CA LYS A 32 4.76 11.15 -0.32
C LYS A 32 4.11 10.43 -1.50
N LEU A 33 3.60 9.22 -1.28
CA LEU A 33 2.93 8.45 -2.32
C LEU A 33 1.69 9.17 -2.86
N ALA A 34 0.86 9.73 -1.97
CA ALA A 34 -0.29 10.53 -2.36
C ALA A 34 0.11 11.69 -3.27
N LEU A 35 1.17 12.42 -2.90
CA LEU A 35 1.69 13.53 -3.70
C LEU A 35 2.23 13.07 -5.07
N GLU A 36 2.98 11.96 -5.13
CA GLU A 36 3.54 11.42 -6.37
C GLU A 36 2.47 10.90 -7.35
N ASP A 37 1.35 10.39 -6.85
CA ASP A 37 0.20 9.97 -7.66
C ASP A 37 -0.68 11.15 -8.12
N GLY A 38 -0.26 12.38 -7.79
CA GLY A 38 -0.84 13.63 -8.25
C GLY A 38 -2.04 14.11 -7.45
N LEU A 39 -2.19 13.68 -6.18
CA LEU A 39 -3.12 14.32 -5.26
C LEU A 39 -2.63 15.74 -4.98
N ASP A 40 -3.58 16.67 -4.88
CA ASP A 40 -3.25 18.03 -4.48
C ASP A 40 -2.94 18.12 -2.97
N LEU A 41 -2.44 19.29 -2.53
CA LEU A 41 -2.07 19.49 -1.13
C LEU A 41 -3.25 19.37 -0.18
N GLU A 42 -4.48 19.67 -0.59
CA GLU A 42 -5.68 19.54 0.25
C GLU A 42 -6.08 18.07 0.43
N GLU A 43 -5.95 17.28 -0.63
CA GLU A 43 -6.17 15.84 -0.63
C GLU A 43 -5.10 15.11 0.19
N VAL A 44 -3.82 15.47 0.04
CA VAL A 44 -2.71 14.95 0.86
C VAL A 44 -2.94 15.28 2.33
N ASP A 45 -3.27 16.53 2.65
CA ASP A 45 -3.64 16.97 4.01
C ASP A 45 -4.82 16.15 4.57
N ALA A 46 -5.79 15.79 3.74
CA ALA A 46 -6.92 14.96 4.15
C ALA A 46 -6.51 13.51 4.41
N VAL A 47 -5.56 12.96 3.64
CA VAL A 47 -4.93 11.66 3.90
C VAL A 47 -4.17 11.74 5.22
N GLU A 48 -3.25 12.68 5.39
CA GLU A 48 -2.46 12.85 6.62
C GLU A 48 -3.34 12.96 7.88
N ARG A 49 -4.43 13.74 7.83
CA ARG A 49 -5.38 13.81 8.95
C ARG A 49 -6.08 12.48 9.23
N SER A 50 -6.38 11.72 8.19
CA SER A 50 -7.07 10.44 8.30
C SER A 50 -6.18 9.34 8.87
N ILE A 51 -4.87 9.37 8.54
CA ILE A 51 -3.91 8.35 9.00
C ILE A 51 -3.38 8.62 10.41
N ARG A 52 -3.62 9.80 11.00
CA ARG A 52 -3.24 10.13 12.41
C ARG A 52 -4.05 9.38 13.46
N ALA A 53 -5.14 8.72 13.07
CA ALA A 53 -5.94 7.89 13.95
C ALA A 53 -5.95 6.46 13.41
N PRO A 54 -6.10 5.44 14.27
CA PRO A 54 -6.18 4.05 13.84
C PRO A 54 -7.25 3.85 12.76
N VAL A 55 -6.81 3.41 11.58
CA VAL A 55 -7.68 3.06 10.46
C VAL A 55 -7.80 1.55 10.42
N LYS A 56 -9.02 1.02 10.48
CA LYS A 56 -9.22 -0.42 10.30
C LYS A 56 -9.45 -0.72 8.84
N ILE A 57 -8.80 -1.76 8.33
CA ILE A 57 -8.98 -2.16 6.93
C ILE A 57 -10.45 -2.46 6.65
N ALA A 58 -11.19 -2.99 7.62
CA ALA A 58 -12.63 -3.24 7.55
C ALA A 58 -13.47 -1.99 7.20
N ASP A 59 -13.05 -0.81 7.65
CA ASP A 59 -13.77 0.46 7.49
C ASP A 59 -13.47 1.15 6.15
N VAL A 60 -12.48 0.66 5.39
CA VAL A 60 -12.13 1.19 4.08
C VAL A 60 -12.96 0.52 2.98
N ASP A 61 -13.65 1.31 2.16
CA ASP A 61 -14.39 0.80 1.00
C ASP A 61 -13.44 0.54 -0.18
N LEU A 62 -13.14 -0.73 -0.45
CA LEU A 62 -12.27 -1.15 -1.55
C LEU A 62 -13.06 -1.73 -2.73
N SER A 63 -14.39 -1.79 -2.66
CA SER A 63 -15.19 -2.53 -3.65
C SER A 63 -15.23 -1.88 -5.03
N ASN A 64 -14.91 -0.60 -5.10
CA ASN A 64 -14.97 0.20 -6.33
C ASN A 64 -13.58 0.45 -6.95
N LEU A 65 -12.52 -0.20 -6.43
CA LEU A 65 -11.17 -0.06 -6.98
C LEU A 65 -11.03 -0.78 -8.33
N ALA A 66 -10.35 -0.14 -9.28
CA ALA A 66 -9.95 -0.80 -10.51
C ALA A 66 -8.99 -1.96 -10.20
N ALA A 67 -8.89 -2.94 -11.11
CA ALA A 67 -7.96 -4.06 -10.91
C ALA A 67 -6.53 -3.57 -10.65
N GLU A 68 -6.05 -2.59 -11.41
CA GLU A 68 -4.72 -2.00 -11.27
C GLU A 68 -4.51 -1.40 -9.86
N ASP A 69 -5.48 -0.67 -9.34
CA ASP A 69 -5.40 -0.08 -8.00
C ASP A 69 -5.42 -1.14 -6.90
N ARG A 70 -6.13 -2.26 -7.10
CA ARG A 70 -6.13 -3.38 -6.16
C ARG A 70 -4.76 -4.04 -6.06
N HIS A 71 -4.12 -4.32 -7.19
CA HIS A 71 -2.76 -4.86 -7.22
C HIS A 71 -1.76 -3.87 -6.61
N PHE A 72 -1.92 -2.57 -6.90
CA PHE A 72 -1.06 -1.54 -6.34
C PHE A 72 -1.19 -1.43 -4.83
N VAL A 73 -2.41 -1.41 -4.28
CA VAL A 73 -2.64 -1.40 -2.82
C VAL A 73 -1.96 -2.59 -2.15
N TYR A 74 -2.12 -3.79 -2.68
CA TYR A 74 -1.47 -4.98 -2.13
C TYR A 74 0.06 -4.87 -2.19
N ALA A 75 0.61 -4.45 -3.33
CA ALA A 75 2.05 -4.35 -3.51
C ALA A 75 2.69 -3.32 -2.56
N VAL A 76 2.04 -2.17 -2.34
CA VAL A 76 2.53 -1.18 -1.37
C VAL A 76 2.39 -1.69 0.06
N ALA A 77 1.31 -2.39 0.40
CA ALA A 77 1.16 -3.01 1.71
C ALA A 77 2.26 -4.05 1.99
N ALA A 78 2.57 -4.89 1.00
CA ALA A 78 3.65 -5.87 1.09
C ALA A 78 5.02 -5.19 1.22
N TRP A 79 5.22 -4.03 0.58
CA TRP A 79 6.43 -3.23 0.76
C TRP A 79 6.51 -2.59 2.14
N LEU A 80 5.44 -1.99 2.66
CA LEU A 80 5.40 -1.42 4.01
C LEU A 80 5.77 -2.48 5.06
N ALA A 81 5.24 -3.71 4.93
CA ALA A 81 5.60 -4.84 5.79
C ALA A 81 7.09 -5.26 5.70
N THR A 82 7.84 -4.77 4.71
CA THR A 82 9.31 -4.96 4.69
C THR A 82 10.08 -3.87 5.44
N LEU A 83 9.45 -2.73 5.70
CA LEU A 83 10.06 -1.59 6.42
C LEU A 83 10.15 -1.86 7.93
N ASP A 84 9.18 -2.56 8.49
CA ASP A 84 9.09 -2.83 9.93
C ASP A 84 10.09 -3.88 10.47
N GLY A 85 11.04 -4.32 9.65
CA GLY A 85 12.27 -4.98 10.10
C GLY A 85 12.12 -6.42 10.61
N GLU A 86 10.92 -6.87 10.94
CA GLU A 86 10.60 -8.26 11.20
C GLU A 86 9.27 -8.60 10.55
N LEU A 87 9.31 -9.40 9.47
CA LEU A 87 8.16 -10.15 8.95
C LEU A 87 7.62 -11.04 10.09
N ALA A 88 6.80 -10.48 10.96
CA ALA A 88 6.21 -11.18 12.09
C ALA A 88 5.06 -12.05 11.57
N ASP A 89 4.79 -13.17 12.24
CA ASP A 89 3.70 -14.08 11.84
C ASP A 89 2.33 -13.36 11.69
N GLY A 90 2.14 -12.21 12.37
CA GLY A 90 0.94 -11.36 12.26
C GLY A 90 0.84 -10.48 11.00
N GLU A 91 1.94 -10.20 10.30
CA GLU A 91 1.90 -9.41 9.07
C GLU A 91 1.39 -10.22 7.88
N ASN A 92 1.69 -11.53 7.83
CA ASN A 92 1.11 -12.43 6.83
C ASN A 92 -0.41 -12.53 6.98
N GLU A 93 -0.95 -12.57 8.20
CA GLU A 93 -2.41 -12.58 8.43
C GLU A 93 -3.07 -11.29 7.94
N THR A 94 -2.38 -10.15 8.09
CA THR A 94 -2.85 -8.84 7.63
C THR A 94 -2.85 -8.75 6.10
N LEU A 95 -1.78 -9.22 5.45
CA LEU A 95 -1.69 -9.29 3.99
C LEU A 95 -2.70 -10.28 3.40
N ASP A 96 -2.92 -11.43 4.03
CA ASP A 96 -3.94 -12.40 3.62
C ASP A 96 -5.35 -11.81 3.71
N ALA A 97 -5.66 -11.11 4.80
CA ALA A 97 -6.95 -10.43 4.97
C ALA A 97 -7.15 -9.31 3.93
N LEU A 98 -6.07 -8.57 3.63
CA LEU A 98 -6.08 -7.55 2.58
C LEU A 98 -6.29 -8.17 1.20
N ALA A 99 -5.55 -9.23 0.85
CA ALA A 99 -5.68 -9.95 -0.41
C ALA A 99 -7.11 -10.46 -0.62
N ALA A 100 -7.70 -11.07 0.41
CA ALA A 100 -9.08 -11.53 0.38
C ALA A 100 -10.07 -10.38 0.13
N LYS A 101 -9.85 -9.21 0.75
CA LYS A 101 -10.70 -8.04 0.57
C LYS A 101 -10.55 -7.40 -0.82
N LEU A 102 -9.36 -7.48 -1.40
CA LEU A 102 -9.07 -7.03 -2.76
C LEU A 102 -9.51 -8.07 -3.83
N GLY A 103 -9.82 -9.30 -3.41
CA GLY A 103 -10.16 -10.39 -4.31
C GLY A 103 -8.97 -10.86 -5.15
N LEU A 104 -7.77 -10.84 -4.57
CA LEU A 104 -6.54 -11.35 -5.17
C LEU A 104 -6.33 -12.80 -4.75
N ASP A 105 -5.82 -13.64 -5.65
CA ASP A 105 -5.44 -15.02 -5.35
C ASP A 105 -3.96 -15.13 -4.94
N ALA A 106 -3.57 -16.31 -4.46
CA ALA A 106 -2.24 -16.56 -3.93
C ALA A 106 -1.12 -16.48 -4.99
N GLU A 107 -1.44 -16.76 -6.26
CA GLU A 107 -0.49 -16.62 -7.36
C GLU A 107 -0.21 -15.15 -7.63
N THR A 108 -1.28 -14.35 -7.70
CA THR A 108 -1.21 -12.91 -7.89
C THR A 108 -0.45 -12.22 -6.76
N THR A 109 -0.75 -12.55 -5.50
CA THR A 109 -0.06 -11.93 -4.36
C THR A 109 1.42 -12.28 -4.33
N HIS A 110 1.77 -13.52 -4.65
CA HIS A 110 3.16 -13.97 -4.75
C HIS A 110 3.93 -13.19 -5.83
N ASP A 111 3.34 -13.00 -7.01
CA ASP A 111 3.94 -12.22 -8.09
C ASP A 111 4.17 -10.76 -7.70
N LEU A 112 3.21 -10.15 -6.98
CA LEU A 112 3.34 -8.78 -6.47
C LEU A 112 4.46 -8.67 -5.42
N GLU A 113 4.60 -9.64 -4.52
CA GLU A 113 5.70 -9.67 -3.53
C GLU A 113 7.08 -9.83 -4.19
N ILE A 114 7.19 -10.64 -5.23
CA ILE A 114 8.42 -10.74 -6.04
C ILE A 114 8.75 -9.39 -6.65
N LEU A 115 7.74 -8.72 -7.21
CA LEU A 115 7.88 -7.43 -7.88
C LEU A 115 8.30 -6.33 -6.90
N VAL A 116 7.79 -6.33 -5.67
CA VAL A 116 8.25 -5.43 -4.58
C VAL A 116 9.77 -5.57 -4.36
N ARG A 117 10.25 -6.81 -4.21
CA ARG A 117 11.70 -7.08 -4.02
C ARG A 117 12.53 -6.67 -5.24
N GLN A 118 12.00 -6.84 -6.45
CA GLN A 118 12.67 -6.40 -7.67
C GLN A 118 12.81 -4.87 -7.72
N VAL A 119 11.76 -4.13 -7.35
CA VAL A 119 11.81 -2.65 -7.33
C VAL A 119 12.81 -2.18 -6.27
N ALA A 120 12.79 -2.74 -5.05
CA ALA A 120 13.79 -2.43 -4.02
C ALA A 120 15.23 -2.64 -4.54
N TYR A 121 15.47 -3.77 -5.21
CA TYR A 121 16.78 -4.08 -5.80
C TYR A 121 17.18 -3.09 -6.90
N GLU A 122 16.26 -2.72 -7.79
CA GLU A 122 16.49 -1.76 -8.87
C GLU A 122 16.76 -0.34 -8.35
N SER A 123 16.07 0.07 -7.28
CA SER A 123 16.27 1.35 -6.61
C SER A 123 17.57 1.40 -5.79
N GLY A 124 18.17 0.24 -5.49
CA GLY A 124 19.40 0.10 -4.71
C GLY A 124 19.21 0.25 -3.19
N SER A 125 17.96 0.34 -2.74
CA SER A 125 17.55 0.54 -1.34
C SER A 125 16.05 0.24 -1.22
N ASP A 126 15.64 -0.40 -0.14
CA ASP A 126 14.25 -0.64 0.26
C ASP A 126 13.66 0.49 1.11
N ARG A 127 14.48 1.50 1.46
CA ARG A 127 14.08 2.63 2.31
C ARG A 127 13.02 3.51 1.63
N PRO A 128 12.10 4.11 2.41
CA PRO A 128 11.02 4.99 1.90
C PRO A 128 11.48 6.11 0.97
N PHE A 129 12.66 6.67 1.23
CA PHE A 129 13.18 7.79 0.47
C PHE A 129 13.77 7.39 -0.90
N ASP A 130 14.23 6.14 -1.04
CA ASP A 130 14.93 5.67 -2.23
C ASP A 130 14.07 4.74 -3.11
N TYR A 131 13.02 4.13 -2.55
CA TYR A 131 12.17 3.17 -3.24
C TYR A 131 11.32 3.84 -4.34
N GLU A 132 11.35 3.28 -5.55
CA GLU A 132 10.66 3.84 -6.72
C GLU A 132 9.19 3.38 -6.84
N LEU A 133 8.31 4.00 -6.06
CA LEU A 133 6.87 3.67 -6.00
C LEU A 133 6.13 3.86 -7.33
N GLY A 134 6.51 4.86 -8.13
CA GLY A 134 5.97 5.01 -9.49
C GLY A 134 6.22 3.77 -10.37
N LYS A 135 7.41 3.16 -10.27
CA LYS A 135 7.72 1.91 -10.97
C LYS A 135 6.91 0.74 -10.42
N LEU A 136 6.72 0.68 -9.10
CA LEU A 136 5.87 -0.34 -8.46
C LEU A 136 4.45 -0.29 -9.03
N ARG A 137 3.86 0.91 -9.18
CA ARG A 137 2.53 1.12 -9.76
C ARG A 137 2.44 0.62 -11.20
N ASP A 138 3.40 1.00 -12.05
CA ASP A 138 3.42 0.60 -13.46
C ASP A 138 3.55 -0.92 -13.63
N LYS A 139 4.42 -1.55 -12.83
CA LYS A 139 4.61 -3.01 -12.88
C LYS A 139 3.38 -3.75 -12.33
N ALA A 140 2.78 -3.28 -11.22
CA ALA A 140 1.56 -3.88 -10.65
C ALA A 140 0.37 -3.80 -11.64
N ALA A 141 0.24 -2.70 -12.38
CA ALA A 141 -0.75 -2.55 -13.44
C ALA A 141 -0.53 -3.51 -14.62
N THR A 142 0.70 -3.99 -14.83
CA THR A 142 1.01 -4.99 -15.86
C THR A 142 0.55 -6.38 -15.43
N VAL A 143 0.74 -6.74 -14.15
CA VAL A 143 0.21 -7.99 -13.57
C VAL A 143 -1.31 -8.02 -13.66
N ALA A 144 -1.97 -6.90 -13.41
CA ALA A 144 -3.44 -6.78 -13.50
C ALA A 144 -4.03 -7.02 -14.91
N LYS A 145 -3.19 -7.00 -15.96
CA LYS A 145 -3.58 -7.15 -17.37
C LYS A 145 -3.21 -8.51 -17.95
N ALA A 146 -2.43 -9.32 -17.22
CA ALA A 146 -2.01 -10.66 -17.63
C ALA A 146 -3.17 -11.66 -17.52
#